data_AF-A0A7K0M664-F1
#
_entry.id   AF-A0A7K0M664-F1
#
_cell.length_a   1.000
_cell.length_b   1.000
_cell.length_c   1.000
_cell.angle_alpha   90.00
_cell.angle_beta   90.00
_cell.angle_gamma   90.00
#
_symmetry.space_group_name_H-M   'P 1'
#
loop_
_entity.id
_entity.type
_entity.pdbx_description
1 polymer ?
#
loop_
_entity_poly.entity_id
_entity_poly.type
_entity_poly.pdbx_seq_one_letter_code
_entity_poly.pdbx_strand_id
1 'polypeptide(L)'
;MSDLPGTPPPPPGATPPPASPPPPPGGFGGPPPPPPGGTPPPPGGFGGPPGGFTPPPAQPYGGGGEVPRLEVGAAIGYGWKKFTENVGPFIILMIAVFVAAVVLQLLRVLLTPSNGGLLALVWSSFLGAAIYIALLIVQAGVWRAGLAVTRGETPSPSMLVETGNMVPYILTVIVVGIGLFIGILLCVLPGLIWLIFTAYAPLLALDKGMSPIDAIKGSINWVKENFGEVFLILLVSYLVYLAGACLCGVGALVSAPVSLVAVVYSYRALNNETVVA
;
A
#
# COMPACT_ATOMS: atom_id res chain seq x y z
N MET A 1 74.90 -39.94 15.71
CA MET A 1 74.40 -41.04 14.84
C MET A 1 73.38 -40.37 13.93
N SER A 2 73.63 -40.01 12.68
CA SER A 2 74.66 -40.42 11.71
C SER A 2 74.63 -39.42 10.53
N ASP A 3 75.78 -38.85 10.16
CA ASP A 3 76.39 -38.78 8.80
C ASP A 3 75.48 -39.12 7.58
N LEU A 4 75.43 -38.47 6.40
CA LEU A 4 76.31 -37.67 5.51
C LEU A 4 75.42 -37.29 4.26
N PRO A 5 75.89 -36.75 3.11
CA PRO A 5 76.91 -35.73 2.80
C PRO A 5 76.38 -34.58 1.89
N GLY A 6 77.06 -33.43 1.91
CA GLY A 6 76.82 -32.34 0.95
C GLY A 6 77.30 -32.69 -0.47
N THR A 7 76.59 -32.20 -1.48
CA THR A 7 76.98 -32.29 -2.89
C THR A 7 77.87 -31.12 -3.33
N PRO A 8 78.78 -31.32 -4.30
CA PRO A 8 79.83 -30.35 -4.64
C PRO A 8 79.33 -29.17 -5.51
N PRO A 9 80.06 -28.04 -5.55
CA PRO A 9 79.68 -26.90 -6.37
C PRO A 9 79.93 -27.14 -7.88
N PRO A 10 79.06 -26.66 -8.79
CA PRO A 10 79.32 -26.68 -10.22
C PRO A 10 80.32 -25.58 -10.66
N PRO A 11 81.01 -25.75 -11.80
CA PRO A 11 82.19 -24.95 -12.18
C PRO A 11 81.85 -23.55 -12.75
N PRO A 12 82.81 -22.61 -12.76
CA PRO A 12 82.58 -21.25 -13.23
C PRO A 12 82.48 -21.17 -14.77
N GLY A 13 81.46 -20.48 -15.29
CA GLY A 13 81.51 -19.93 -16.66
C GLY A 13 80.47 -20.38 -17.70
N ALA A 14 79.23 -20.69 -17.33
CA ALA A 14 78.14 -20.83 -18.30
C ALA A 14 76.93 -19.98 -17.89
N THR A 15 76.59 -18.96 -18.69
CA THR A 15 75.44 -18.09 -18.52
C THR A 15 74.15 -18.81 -18.99
N PRO A 16 73.06 -18.81 -18.20
CA PRO A 16 71.78 -19.35 -18.65
C PRO A 16 71.06 -18.41 -19.65
N PRO A 17 70.31 -18.93 -20.64
CA PRO A 17 69.53 -18.13 -21.57
C PRO A 17 68.31 -17.46 -20.89
N PRO A 18 67.79 -16.33 -21.45
CA PRO A 18 66.69 -15.58 -20.84
C PRO A 18 65.38 -16.38 -20.73
N ALA A 19 64.76 -16.33 -19.56
CA ALA A 19 63.48 -16.99 -19.27
C ALA A 19 62.30 -16.30 -19.99
N SER A 20 61.41 -17.08 -20.59
CA SER A 20 60.12 -16.63 -21.12
C SER A 20 59.12 -16.33 -19.99
N PRO A 21 58.15 -15.42 -20.19
CA PRO A 21 57.16 -15.07 -19.16
C PRO A 21 56.22 -16.24 -18.84
N PRO A 22 55.72 -16.35 -17.60
CA PRO A 22 54.77 -17.39 -17.20
C PRO A 22 53.38 -17.19 -17.85
N PRO A 23 52.66 -18.29 -18.17
CA PRO A 23 51.29 -18.22 -18.71
C PRO A 23 50.27 -17.73 -17.66
N PRO A 24 49.16 -17.09 -18.06
CA PRO A 24 48.12 -16.61 -17.15
C PRO A 24 47.46 -17.76 -16.37
N PRO A 25 47.14 -17.58 -15.07
CA PRO A 25 46.42 -18.58 -14.29
C PRO A 25 44.98 -18.82 -14.77
N GLY A 26 44.70 -20.07 -15.16
CA GLY A 26 43.42 -20.79 -15.01
C GLY A 26 42.11 -20.04 -15.27
N GLY A 27 41.64 -20.07 -16.52
CA GLY A 27 40.24 -19.80 -16.85
C GLY A 27 39.35 -20.98 -16.41
N PHE A 28 38.50 -20.76 -15.41
CA PHE A 28 37.37 -21.65 -15.13
C PHE A 28 36.42 -21.60 -16.34
N GLY A 29 36.07 -22.78 -16.86
CA GLY A 29 35.24 -22.94 -18.04
C GLY A 29 33.92 -22.17 -17.94
N GLY A 30 33.59 -21.43 -18.99
CA GLY A 30 32.30 -20.77 -19.12
C GLY A 30 31.15 -21.80 -19.16
N PRO A 31 29.95 -21.43 -18.68
CA PRO A 31 28.80 -22.32 -18.75
C PRO A 31 28.41 -22.63 -20.20
N PRO A 32 27.89 -23.84 -20.49
CA PRO A 32 27.49 -24.23 -21.84
C PRO A 32 26.38 -23.29 -22.39
N PRO A 33 26.33 -23.09 -23.71
CA PRO A 33 25.34 -22.19 -24.32
C PRO A 33 23.90 -22.70 -24.09
N PRO A 34 22.93 -21.80 -23.82
CA PRO A 34 21.54 -22.18 -23.58
C PRO A 34 20.83 -22.64 -24.87
N PRO A 35 19.79 -23.49 -24.76
CA PRO A 35 19.00 -23.93 -25.90
C PRO A 35 18.26 -22.75 -26.57
N PRO A 36 18.09 -22.75 -27.91
CA PRO A 36 17.35 -21.69 -28.59
C PRO A 36 15.87 -21.68 -28.15
N GLY A 37 15.43 -20.62 -27.47
CA GLY A 37 13.99 -20.38 -27.23
C GLY A 37 13.55 -19.88 -25.84
N GLY A 38 14.44 -19.57 -24.91
CA GLY A 38 14.09 -19.04 -23.59
C GLY A 38 14.42 -17.55 -23.41
N THR A 39 13.48 -16.75 -22.93
CA THR A 39 13.72 -15.35 -22.52
C THR A 39 14.70 -15.29 -21.34
N PRO A 40 15.63 -14.32 -21.31
CA PRO A 40 16.66 -14.25 -20.27
C PRO A 40 16.08 -13.96 -18.87
N PRO A 41 16.62 -14.56 -17.80
CA PRO A 41 16.21 -14.27 -16.43
C PRO A 41 16.67 -12.86 -16.00
N PRO A 42 15.92 -12.17 -15.12
CA PRO A 42 16.26 -10.83 -14.67
C PRO A 42 17.56 -10.82 -13.83
N PRO A 43 18.38 -9.75 -13.91
CA PRO A 43 19.66 -9.67 -13.18
C PRO A 43 19.49 -9.77 -11.66
N GLY A 44 20.17 -10.74 -11.05
CA GLY A 44 20.22 -10.92 -9.60
C GLY A 44 20.96 -9.79 -8.90
N GLY A 45 20.25 -9.10 -8.00
CA GLY A 45 20.81 -8.05 -7.14
C GLY A 45 21.66 -8.64 -6.02
N PHE A 46 22.86 -8.07 -5.85
CA PHE A 46 23.79 -8.33 -4.76
C PHE A 46 23.19 -8.01 -3.38
N GLY A 47 23.57 -8.81 -2.38
CA GLY A 47 22.98 -8.87 -1.04
C GLY A 47 22.96 -7.55 -0.27
N GLY A 48 21.80 -7.30 0.36
CA GLY A 48 21.60 -6.28 1.39
C GLY A 48 21.50 -6.89 2.80
N PRO A 49 21.69 -6.08 3.86
CA PRO A 49 21.78 -6.54 5.26
C PRO A 49 20.44 -7.05 5.82
N PRO A 50 20.45 -7.88 6.88
CA PRO A 50 19.25 -8.54 7.39
C PRO A 50 18.37 -7.56 8.17
N GLY A 51 17.16 -7.29 7.67
CA GLY A 51 16.14 -6.51 8.40
C GLY A 51 15.22 -5.63 7.55
N GLY A 52 15.36 -5.63 6.22
CA GLY A 52 14.46 -4.89 5.32
C GLY A 52 13.21 -5.70 4.97
N PHE A 53 12.04 -5.10 5.16
CA PHE A 53 10.78 -5.57 4.58
C PHE A 53 10.94 -5.68 3.06
N THR A 54 11.01 -6.90 2.51
CA THR A 54 10.95 -7.10 1.06
C THR A 54 9.48 -7.08 0.66
N PRO A 55 9.04 -6.11 -0.17
CA PRO A 55 7.68 -6.13 -0.67
C PRO A 55 7.43 -7.43 -1.46
N PRO A 56 6.23 -8.02 -1.39
CA PRO A 56 5.87 -9.17 -2.21
C PRO A 56 6.14 -8.85 -3.70
N PRO A 57 6.64 -9.80 -4.49
CA PRO A 57 6.89 -9.58 -5.91
C PRO A 57 5.62 -9.10 -6.60
N ALA A 58 5.70 -7.95 -7.29
CA ALA A 58 4.62 -7.35 -8.04
C ALA A 58 4.01 -8.39 -8.98
N GLN A 59 2.80 -8.85 -8.67
CA GLN A 59 2.05 -9.72 -9.56
C GLN A 59 1.58 -8.85 -10.74
N PRO A 60 1.93 -9.20 -12.00
CA PRO A 60 1.41 -8.48 -13.15
C PRO A 60 -0.07 -8.86 -13.30
N TYR A 61 -0.98 -7.99 -12.86
CA TYR A 61 -2.40 -8.17 -13.16
C TYR A 61 -2.61 -7.91 -14.65
N GLY A 62 -3.28 -8.84 -15.33
CA GLY A 62 -3.35 -8.92 -16.79
C GLY A 62 -3.89 -7.64 -17.45
N GLY A 63 -3.17 -7.18 -18.47
CA GLY A 63 -3.60 -6.11 -19.37
C GLY A 63 -2.81 -4.81 -19.19
N GLY A 64 -1.66 -4.70 -19.88
CA GLY A 64 -1.00 -3.41 -20.20
C GLY A 64 -0.88 -2.40 -19.06
N GLY A 65 -0.64 -2.86 -17.83
CA GLY A 65 -0.59 -1.98 -16.66
C GLY A 65 0.62 -1.05 -16.68
N GLU A 66 0.41 0.24 -16.39
CA GLU A 66 1.48 1.23 -16.22
C GLU A 66 1.81 1.37 -14.72
N VAL A 67 3.08 1.61 -14.39
CA VAL A 67 3.47 1.96 -13.02
C VAL A 67 3.04 3.41 -12.76
N PRO A 68 2.14 3.67 -11.80
CA PRO A 68 1.69 5.01 -11.46
C PRO A 68 2.83 5.95 -11.08
N ARG A 69 2.71 7.22 -11.47
CA ARG A 69 3.59 8.29 -10.96
C ARG A 69 2.96 8.92 -9.74
N LEU A 70 3.75 9.18 -8.71
CA LEU A 70 3.27 9.85 -7.50
C LEU A 70 3.10 11.36 -7.74
N GLU A 71 2.13 11.72 -8.56
CA GLU A 71 1.84 13.10 -8.94
C GLU A 71 0.34 13.40 -8.79
N VAL A 72 0.01 14.58 -8.27
CA VAL A 72 -1.37 15.01 -8.02
C VAL A 72 -2.22 14.99 -9.29
N GLY A 73 -1.70 15.56 -10.37
CA GLY A 73 -2.43 15.65 -11.64
C GLY A 73 -2.73 14.27 -12.22
N ALA A 74 -1.76 13.36 -12.15
CA ALA A 74 -1.92 11.97 -12.58
C ALA A 74 -2.96 11.24 -11.71
N ALA A 75 -2.90 11.37 -10.39
CA ALA A 75 -3.83 10.71 -9.47
C ALA A 75 -5.28 11.18 -9.65
N ILE A 76 -5.51 12.50 -9.71
CA ILE A 76 -6.85 13.07 -9.89
C ILE A 76 -7.38 12.79 -11.31
N GLY A 77 -6.52 12.93 -12.34
CA GLY A 77 -6.88 12.63 -13.72
C GLY A 77 -7.26 11.15 -13.90
N TYR A 78 -6.50 10.25 -13.27
CA TYR A 78 -6.81 8.82 -13.23
C TYR A 78 -8.13 8.54 -12.51
N GLY A 79 -8.35 9.16 -11.34
CA GLY A 79 -9.60 9.05 -10.60
C GLY A 79 -10.82 9.50 -11.41
N TRP A 80 -10.70 10.62 -12.13
CA TRP A 80 -11.73 11.11 -13.05
C TRP A 80 -11.98 10.13 -14.18
N LYS A 81 -10.93 9.67 -14.86
CA LYS A 81 -11.03 8.71 -15.96
C LYS A 81 -11.76 7.44 -15.51
N LYS A 82 -11.30 6.81 -14.43
CA LYS A 82 -11.90 5.57 -13.92
C LYS A 82 -13.31 5.75 -13.40
N PHE A 83 -13.65 6.91 -12.84
CA PHE A 83 -15.02 7.25 -12.54
C PHE A 83 -15.88 7.29 -13.82
N THR A 84 -15.45 8.00 -14.87
CA THR A 84 -16.20 8.11 -16.12
C THR A 84 -16.38 6.78 -16.86
N GLU A 85 -15.42 5.86 -16.73
CA GLU A 85 -15.52 4.50 -17.27
C GLU A 85 -16.50 3.63 -16.46
N ASN A 86 -16.70 3.93 -15.18
CA ASN A 86 -17.47 3.11 -14.24
C ASN A 86 -18.58 3.91 -13.52
N VAL A 87 -19.20 4.91 -14.18
CA VAL A 87 -20.19 5.80 -13.54
C VAL A 87 -21.33 4.99 -12.92
N GLY A 88 -21.95 4.09 -13.70
CA GLY A 88 -23.05 3.24 -13.23
C GLY A 88 -22.67 2.44 -11.97
N PRO A 89 -21.62 1.60 -12.03
CA PRO A 89 -21.10 0.88 -10.86
C PRO A 89 -20.83 1.75 -9.63
N PHE A 90 -20.17 2.91 -9.79
CA PHE A 90 -19.90 3.81 -8.68
C PHE A 90 -21.16 4.43 -8.08
N ILE A 91 -22.13 4.84 -8.92
CA ILE A 91 -23.40 5.36 -8.44
C ILE A 91 -24.18 4.29 -7.66
N ILE A 92 -24.22 3.05 -8.16
CA ILE A 92 -24.85 1.92 -7.45
C ILE A 92 -24.15 1.66 -6.12
N LEU A 93 -22.82 1.62 -6.09
CA LEU A 93 -22.05 1.47 -4.86
C LEU A 93 -22.35 2.60 -3.86
N MET A 94 -22.42 3.85 -4.32
CA MET A 94 -22.69 5.00 -3.45
C MET A 94 -24.11 5.00 -2.89
N ILE A 95 -25.10 4.61 -3.71
CA ILE A 95 -26.46 4.40 -3.22
C ILE A 95 -26.48 3.28 -2.18
N ALA A 96 -25.78 2.17 -2.41
CA ALA A 96 -25.69 1.07 -1.45
C ALA A 96 -25.06 1.52 -0.12
N VAL A 97 -23.97 2.29 -0.17
CA VAL A 97 -23.33 2.88 1.01
C VAL A 97 -24.26 3.85 1.73
N PHE A 98 -24.96 4.72 1.00
CA PHE A 98 -25.91 5.67 1.57
C PHE A 98 -27.08 4.96 2.25
N VAL A 99 -27.68 3.97 1.59
CA VAL A 99 -28.76 3.15 2.15
C VAL A 99 -28.28 2.40 3.39
N ALA A 100 -27.09 1.77 3.34
CA ALA A 100 -26.52 1.09 4.50
C ALA A 100 -26.31 2.07 5.68
N ALA A 101 -25.77 3.26 5.43
CA ALA A 101 -25.57 4.28 6.44
C ALA A 101 -26.92 4.76 7.03
N VAL A 102 -27.92 5.05 6.19
CA VAL A 102 -29.26 5.45 6.65
C VAL A 102 -29.91 4.36 7.47
N VAL A 103 -29.89 3.10 7.02
CA VAL A 103 -30.45 1.96 7.76
C VAL A 103 -29.77 1.81 9.11
N LEU A 104 -28.44 1.88 9.17
CA LEU A 104 -27.69 1.80 10.43
C LEU A 104 -28.02 2.96 11.38
N GLN A 105 -28.19 4.18 10.87
CA GLN A 105 -28.60 5.32 11.70
C GLN A 105 -30.06 5.23 12.16
N LEU A 106 -30.97 4.74 11.32
CA LEU A 106 -32.36 4.48 11.70
C LEU A 106 -32.42 3.40 12.78
N LEU A 107 -31.69 2.29 12.62
CA LEU A 107 -31.56 1.25 13.65
C LEU A 107 -31.03 1.82 14.95
N ARG A 108 -30.01 2.70 14.89
CA ARG A 108 -29.51 3.40 16.08
C ARG A 108 -30.61 4.19 16.77
N VAL A 109 -31.36 5.01 16.03
CA VAL A 109 -32.43 5.86 16.58
C VAL A 109 -33.55 5.00 17.18
N LEU A 110 -33.99 3.95 16.48
CA LEU A 110 -35.08 3.06 16.90
C LEU A 110 -34.72 2.23 18.14
N LEU A 111 -33.46 1.81 18.27
CA LEU A 111 -32.97 0.99 19.38
C LEU A 111 -32.41 1.82 20.54
N THR A 112 -32.36 3.15 20.42
CA THR A 112 -31.92 4.03 21.51
C THR A 112 -33.08 4.26 22.49
N PRO A 113 -32.94 3.90 23.77
CA PRO A 113 -33.96 4.14 24.78
C PRO A 113 -34.26 5.63 24.91
N SER A 114 -35.54 5.98 25.04
CA SER A 114 -35.98 7.37 25.25
C SER A 114 -35.88 7.83 26.71
N ASN A 115 -35.62 6.90 27.64
CA ASN A 115 -35.46 7.18 29.06
C ASN A 115 -34.00 7.51 29.40
N GLY A 116 -33.82 8.39 30.40
CA GLY A 116 -32.52 8.69 30.96
C GLY A 116 -32.07 7.64 32.00
N GLY A 117 -30.76 7.57 32.25
CA GLY A 117 -30.19 6.75 33.33
C GLY A 117 -28.94 5.99 32.91
N LEU A 118 -28.23 5.42 33.91
CA LEU A 118 -26.96 4.74 33.67
C LEU A 118 -27.09 3.54 32.72
N LEU A 119 -28.15 2.74 32.86
CA LEU A 119 -28.38 1.59 31.97
C LEU A 119 -28.64 2.02 30.52
N ALA A 120 -29.40 3.12 30.32
CA ALA A 120 -29.63 3.68 28.99
C ALA A 120 -28.33 4.21 28.36
N LEU A 121 -27.44 4.82 29.16
CA LEU A 121 -26.12 5.27 28.70
C LEU A 121 -25.21 4.10 28.30
N VAL A 122 -25.15 3.04 29.11
CA VAL A 122 -24.35 1.84 28.81
C VAL A 122 -24.84 1.20 27.52
N TRP A 123 -26.16 1.02 27.39
CA TRP A 123 -26.77 0.46 26.18
C TRP A 123 -26.50 1.33 24.94
N SER A 124 -26.70 2.65 25.04
CA SER A 124 -26.47 3.58 23.93
C SER A 124 -25.00 3.60 23.49
N SER A 125 -24.07 3.41 24.43
CA SER A 125 -22.63 3.31 24.14
C SER A 125 -22.29 2.01 23.40
N PHE A 126 -22.85 0.88 23.85
CA PHE A 126 -22.69 -0.41 23.18
C PHE A 126 -23.27 -0.37 21.75
N LEU A 127 -24.50 0.13 21.61
CA LEU A 127 -25.16 0.27 20.32
C LEU A 127 -24.36 1.21 19.40
N GLY A 128 -23.88 2.35 19.92
CA GLY A 128 -23.04 3.28 19.19
C GLY A 128 -21.74 2.62 18.69
N ALA A 129 -21.07 1.85 19.54
CA ALA A 129 -19.88 1.09 19.16
C ALA A 129 -20.18 0.04 18.08
N ALA A 130 -21.28 -0.72 18.23
CA ALA A 130 -21.69 -1.71 17.23
C ALA A 130 -21.97 -1.08 15.86
N ILE A 131 -22.70 0.05 15.83
CA ILE A 131 -22.97 0.82 14.61
C ILE A 131 -21.67 1.38 14.01
N TYR A 132 -20.76 1.88 14.84
CA TYR A 132 -19.46 2.36 14.36
C TYR A 132 -18.64 1.24 13.70
N ILE A 133 -18.57 0.05 14.30
CA ILE A 133 -17.91 -1.11 13.70
C ILE A 133 -18.58 -1.50 12.37
N ALA A 134 -19.91 -1.50 12.30
CA ALA A 134 -20.62 -1.77 11.04
C ALA A 134 -20.26 -0.75 9.95
N LEU A 135 -20.14 0.54 10.30
CA LEU A 135 -19.70 1.59 9.37
C LEU A 135 -18.24 1.40 8.91
N LEU A 136 -17.36 0.89 9.78
CA LEU A 136 -15.99 0.55 9.38
C LEU A 136 -15.98 -0.56 8.32
N ILE A 137 -16.85 -1.57 8.45
CA ILE A 137 -16.96 -2.65 7.45
C ILE A 137 -17.42 -2.07 6.10
N VAL A 138 -18.44 -1.20 6.10
CA VAL A 138 -18.90 -0.51 4.89
C VAL A 138 -17.77 0.32 4.28
N GLN A 139 -17.02 1.07 5.10
CA GLN A 139 -15.90 1.89 4.65
C GLN A 139 -14.77 1.03 4.03
N ALA A 140 -14.52 -0.15 4.60
CA ALA A 140 -13.55 -1.08 4.05
C ALA A 140 -13.97 -1.58 2.67
N GLY A 141 -15.25 -1.84 2.44
CA GLY A 141 -15.76 -2.18 1.13
C GLY A 141 -15.60 -1.08 0.09
N VAL A 142 -15.71 0.19 0.50
CA VAL A 142 -15.41 1.34 -0.38
C VAL A 142 -13.93 1.34 -0.78
N TRP A 143 -13.02 1.07 0.15
CA TRP A 143 -11.59 0.93 -0.17
C TRP A 143 -11.31 -0.23 -1.14
N ARG A 144 -11.97 -1.39 -0.94
CA ARG A 144 -11.89 -2.52 -1.88
C ARG A 144 -12.36 -2.15 -3.28
N ALA A 145 -13.45 -1.39 -3.40
CA ALA A 145 -13.95 -0.94 -4.69
C ALA A 145 -12.94 -0.04 -5.43
N GLY A 146 -12.28 0.86 -4.71
CA GLY A 146 -11.18 1.64 -5.28
C GLY A 146 -10.01 0.77 -5.74
N LEU A 147 -9.61 -0.21 -4.91
CA LEU A 147 -8.55 -1.18 -5.24
C LEU A 147 -8.91 -2.05 -6.45
N ALA A 148 -10.16 -2.49 -6.56
CA ALA A 148 -10.68 -3.30 -7.66
C ALA A 148 -10.61 -2.54 -9.00
N VAL A 149 -11.00 -1.28 -9.00
CA VAL A 149 -10.95 -0.41 -10.20
C VAL A 149 -9.53 -0.26 -10.75
N THR A 150 -8.53 -0.13 -9.86
CA THR A 150 -7.13 -0.10 -10.31
C THR A 150 -6.65 -1.41 -10.92
N ARG A 151 -7.35 -2.52 -10.67
CA ARG A 151 -7.13 -3.86 -11.25
C ARG A 151 -7.97 -4.14 -12.50
N GLY A 152 -8.77 -3.17 -12.97
CA GLY A 152 -9.68 -3.34 -14.11
C GLY A 152 -10.98 -4.07 -13.78
N GLU A 153 -11.27 -4.25 -12.49
CA GLU A 153 -12.52 -4.83 -12.03
C GLU A 153 -13.57 -3.73 -11.80
N THR A 154 -14.84 -4.09 -11.97
CA THR A 154 -15.95 -3.14 -11.76
C THR A 154 -16.28 -3.02 -10.26
N PRO A 155 -16.47 -1.79 -9.73
CA PRO A 155 -17.00 -1.57 -8.38
C PRO A 155 -18.30 -2.35 -8.17
N SER A 156 -18.40 -3.08 -7.08
CA SER A 156 -19.58 -3.91 -6.78
C SER A 156 -20.04 -3.69 -5.34
N PRO A 157 -21.36 -3.59 -5.08
CA PRO A 157 -21.90 -3.60 -3.71
C PRO A 157 -21.52 -4.84 -2.90
N SER A 158 -21.19 -5.97 -3.55
CA SER A 158 -20.72 -7.17 -2.85
C SER A 158 -19.45 -6.91 -2.04
N MET A 159 -18.62 -5.97 -2.47
CA MET A 159 -17.38 -5.60 -1.77
C MET A 159 -17.66 -4.99 -0.39
N LEU A 160 -18.86 -4.43 -0.16
CA LEU A 160 -19.29 -3.91 1.14
C LEU A 160 -19.50 -5.00 2.19
N VAL A 161 -19.72 -6.25 1.78
CA VAL A 161 -19.96 -7.39 2.67
C VAL A 161 -18.81 -8.38 2.72
N GLU A 162 -17.72 -8.13 1.97
CA GLU A 162 -16.55 -8.99 1.99
C GLU A 162 -15.78 -8.90 3.31
N THR A 163 -15.34 -10.04 3.82
CA THR A 163 -14.71 -10.15 5.16
C THR A 163 -13.19 -10.34 5.15
N GLY A 164 -12.56 -10.49 3.97
CA GLY A 164 -11.10 -10.66 3.86
C GLY A 164 -10.31 -9.54 4.54
N ASN A 165 -9.33 -9.86 5.38
CA ASN A 165 -8.50 -8.89 6.10
C ASN A 165 -9.28 -7.85 6.95
N MET A 166 -10.53 -8.11 7.34
CA MET A 166 -11.30 -7.16 8.16
C MET A 166 -10.73 -6.96 9.55
N VAL A 167 -10.23 -8.03 10.18
CA VAL A 167 -9.62 -7.95 11.51
C VAL A 167 -8.40 -7.02 11.52
N PRO A 168 -7.37 -7.22 10.67
CA PRO A 168 -6.24 -6.31 10.64
C PRO A 168 -6.66 -4.89 10.26
N TYR A 169 -7.60 -4.71 9.32
CA TYR A 169 -8.13 -3.40 8.97
C TYR A 169 -8.78 -2.66 10.16
N ILE A 170 -9.75 -3.29 10.84
CA ILE A 170 -10.47 -2.69 11.96
C ILE A 170 -9.51 -2.33 13.09
N LEU A 171 -8.60 -3.24 13.45
CA LEU A 171 -7.60 -2.97 14.47
C LEU A 171 -6.68 -1.80 14.07
N THR A 172 -6.30 -1.70 12.80
CA THR A 172 -5.51 -0.58 12.28
C THR A 172 -6.26 0.74 12.38
N VAL A 173 -7.53 0.79 11.95
CA VAL A 173 -8.35 2.01 12.06
C VAL A 173 -8.54 2.42 13.52
N ILE A 174 -8.71 1.47 14.45
CA ILE A 174 -8.80 1.76 15.88
C ILE A 174 -7.50 2.36 16.41
N VAL A 175 -6.34 1.77 16.10
CA VAL A 175 -5.04 2.31 16.56
C VAL A 175 -4.76 3.68 15.95
N VAL A 176 -5.06 3.86 14.66
CA VAL A 176 -4.97 5.17 13.99
C VAL A 176 -5.89 6.19 14.65
N GLY A 177 -7.13 5.80 14.99
CA GLY A 177 -8.11 6.64 15.69
C GLY A 177 -7.67 7.04 17.10
N ILE A 178 -7.06 6.12 17.86
CA ILE A 178 -6.48 6.42 19.17
C ILE A 178 -5.33 7.43 19.03
N GLY A 179 -4.44 7.22 18.05
CA GLY A 179 -3.36 8.17 17.78
C GLY A 179 -3.86 9.55 17.38
N LEU A 180 -4.93 9.61 16.56
CA LEU A 180 -5.60 10.87 16.21
C LEU A 180 -6.20 11.54 17.46
N PHE A 181 -6.90 10.79 18.30
CA PHE A 181 -7.50 11.31 19.52
C PHE A 181 -6.46 11.89 20.48
N ILE A 182 -5.38 11.14 20.75
CA ILE A 182 -4.25 11.61 21.56
C ILE A 182 -3.61 12.84 20.92
N GLY A 183 -3.40 12.81 19.60
CA GLY A 183 -2.86 13.93 18.83
C GLY A 183 -3.68 15.19 19.05
N ILE A 184 -4.99 15.15 18.80
CA ILE A 184 -5.91 16.27 19.00
C ILE A 184 -5.92 16.77 20.45
N LEU A 185 -5.89 15.86 21.44
CA LEU A 185 -5.83 16.22 22.86
C LEU A 185 -4.56 16.99 23.22
N LEU A 186 -3.42 16.63 22.62
CA LEU A 186 -2.15 17.33 22.85
C LEU A 186 -2.13 18.69 22.13
N CYS A 187 -2.67 18.77 20.92
CA CYS A 187 -3.01 19.97 20.14
C CYS A 187 -3.57 19.53 18.78
N VAL A 188 -4.41 20.33 18.12
CA VAL A 188 -4.97 19.98 16.79
C VAL A 188 -3.89 19.61 15.76
N LEU A 189 -2.75 20.29 15.77
CA LEU A 189 -1.67 20.10 14.79
C LEU A 189 -1.02 18.70 14.86
N PRO A 190 -0.59 18.18 16.03
CA PRO A 190 -0.16 16.79 16.18
C PRO A 190 -1.14 15.74 15.62
N GLY A 191 -2.46 15.94 15.83
CA GLY A 191 -3.49 15.04 15.28
C GLY A 191 -3.54 15.04 13.76
N LEU A 192 -3.41 16.21 13.13
CA LEU A 192 -3.36 16.33 11.67
C LEU A 192 -2.10 15.70 11.07
N ILE A 193 -0.95 15.92 11.70
CA ILE A 193 0.32 15.28 11.30
C ILE A 193 0.16 13.76 11.36
N TRP A 194 -0.40 13.23 12.46
CA TRP A 194 -0.65 11.80 12.61
C TRP A 194 -1.52 11.23 11.49
N LEU A 195 -2.61 11.92 11.11
CA LEU A 195 -3.49 11.50 10.01
C LEU A 195 -2.76 11.42 8.67
N ILE A 196 -1.92 12.41 8.36
CA ILE A 196 -1.17 12.42 7.11
C ILE A 196 -0.21 11.23 7.06
N PHE A 197 0.55 11.00 8.13
CA PHE A 197 1.53 9.91 8.20
C PHE A 197 0.90 8.51 8.26
N THR A 198 -0.34 8.40 8.73
CA THR A 198 -1.06 7.11 8.84
C THR A 198 -2.13 6.91 7.77
N ALA A 199 -2.24 7.80 6.79
CA ALA A 199 -3.31 7.79 5.77
C ALA A 199 -3.42 6.47 4.99
N TYR A 200 -2.29 5.79 4.74
CA TYR A 200 -2.26 4.53 3.99
C TYR A 200 -2.27 3.29 4.87
N ALA A 201 -2.16 3.43 6.20
CA ALA A 201 -2.13 2.29 7.11
C ALA A 201 -3.39 1.41 7.00
N PRO A 202 -4.62 1.97 6.94
CA PRO A 202 -5.82 1.16 6.74
C PRO A 202 -5.80 0.40 5.40
N LEU A 203 -5.33 1.00 4.30
CA LEU A 203 -5.22 0.32 3.01
C LEU A 203 -4.17 -0.80 3.04
N LEU A 204 -3.03 -0.58 3.68
CA LEU A 204 -2.01 -1.61 3.88
C LEU A 204 -2.55 -2.82 4.64
N ALA A 205 -3.28 -2.58 5.73
CA ALA A 205 -3.90 -3.63 6.51
C ALA A 205 -5.01 -4.37 5.73
N LEU A 206 -5.79 -3.63 4.92
CA LEU A 206 -6.90 -4.19 4.15
C LEU A 206 -6.44 -4.99 2.93
N ASP A 207 -5.60 -4.41 2.06
CA ASP A 207 -5.17 -5.06 0.80
C ASP A 207 -4.17 -6.18 1.08
N LYS A 208 -3.27 -6.00 2.05
CA LYS A 208 -2.14 -6.93 2.31
C LYS A 208 -2.24 -7.72 3.61
N GLY A 209 -3.25 -7.49 4.44
CA GLY A 209 -3.42 -8.22 5.70
C GLY A 209 -2.33 -7.93 6.74
N MET A 210 -1.64 -6.78 6.63
CA MET A 210 -0.58 -6.42 7.58
C MET A 210 -1.11 -6.26 9.00
N SER A 211 -0.26 -6.57 9.99
CA SER A 211 -0.57 -6.24 11.38
C SER A 211 -0.74 -4.72 11.56
N PRO A 212 -1.52 -4.23 12.53
CA PRO A 212 -1.76 -2.80 12.72
C PRO A 212 -0.48 -1.97 12.88
N ILE A 213 0.50 -2.50 13.61
CA ILE A 213 1.76 -1.80 13.86
C ILE A 213 2.62 -1.77 12.59
N ASP A 214 2.66 -2.87 11.84
CA ASP A 214 3.44 -2.92 10.60
C ASP A 214 2.82 -2.05 9.50
N ALA A 215 1.49 -2.03 9.41
CA ALA A 215 0.76 -1.16 8.50
C ALA A 215 1.01 0.33 8.80
N ILE A 216 1.01 0.72 10.08
CA ILE A 216 1.32 2.09 10.52
C ILE A 216 2.77 2.43 10.19
N LYS A 217 3.73 1.56 10.52
CA LYS A 217 5.15 1.79 10.18
C LYS A 217 5.36 1.91 8.68
N GLY A 218 4.74 1.05 7.89
CA GLY A 218 4.77 1.09 6.43
C GLY A 218 4.25 2.42 5.88
N SER A 219 3.07 2.85 6.35
CA SER A 219 2.50 4.15 5.98
C SER A 219 3.42 5.30 6.36
N ILE A 220 3.94 5.33 7.58
CA ILE A 220 4.83 6.40 8.05
C ILE A 220 6.08 6.47 7.17
N ASN A 221 6.69 5.34 6.83
CA ASN A 221 7.90 5.32 6.00
C ASN A 221 7.61 5.84 4.58
N TRP A 222 6.52 5.37 3.96
CA TRP A 222 6.08 5.86 2.65
C TRP A 222 5.84 7.37 2.63
N VAL A 223 5.14 7.89 3.64
CA VAL A 223 4.85 9.33 3.74
C VAL A 223 6.10 10.14 4.07
N LYS A 224 7.04 9.61 4.87
CA LYS A 224 8.31 10.31 5.16
C LYS A 224 9.16 10.49 3.90
N GLU A 225 9.26 9.45 3.08
CA GLU A 225 10.08 9.44 1.87
C GLU A 225 9.48 10.30 0.75
N ASN A 226 8.17 10.53 0.77
CA ASN A 226 7.42 11.21 -0.30
C ASN A 226 6.45 12.27 0.25
N PHE A 227 6.87 13.02 1.29
CA PHE A 227 5.95 13.84 2.07
C PHE A 227 5.23 14.90 1.24
N GLY A 228 5.96 15.61 0.37
CA GLY A 228 5.39 16.70 -0.43
C GLY A 228 4.29 16.20 -1.37
N GLU A 229 4.57 15.15 -2.11
CA GLU A 229 3.67 14.54 -3.09
C GLU A 229 2.45 13.93 -2.39
N VAL A 230 2.67 13.15 -1.32
CA VAL A 230 1.59 12.54 -0.54
C VAL A 230 0.69 13.61 0.09
N PHE A 231 1.29 14.61 0.73
CA PHE A 231 0.55 15.70 1.35
C PHE A 231 -0.35 16.41 0.33
N LEU A 232 0.19 16.76 -0.83
CA LEU A 232 -0.58 17.42 -1.88
C LEU A 232 -1.69 16.52 -2.44
N ILE A 233 -1.42 15.23 -2.68
CA ILE A 233 -2.44 14.28 -3.16
C ILE A 233 -3.59 14.17 -2.15
N LEU A 234 -3.28 13.99 -0.86
CA LEU A 234 -4.29 13.88 0.19
C LEU A 234 -5.08 15.18 0.34
N LEU A 235 -4.39 16.33 0.34
CA LEU A 235 -5.02 17.64 0.42
C LEU A 235 -5.95 17.91 -0.76
N VAL A 236 -5.48 17.69 -1.99
CA VAL A 236 -6.29 17.92 -3.20
C VAL A 236 -7.44 16.92 -3.28
N SER A 237 -7.22 15.65 -2.93
CA SER A 237 -8.31 14.66 -2.85
C SER A 237 -9.37 15.07 -1.84
N TYR A 238 -8.97 15.60 -0.68
CA TYR A 238 -9.88 16.14 0.32
C TYR A 238 -10.64 17.37 -0.17
N LEU A 239 -9.96 18.31 -0.84
CA LEU A 239 -10.58 19.51 -1.41
C LEU A 239 -11.56 19.18 -2.54
N VAL A 240 -11.24 18.22 -3.41
CA VAL A 240 -12.15 17.72 -4.45
C VAL A 240 -13.40 17.12 -3.81
N TYR A 241 -13.21 16.27 -2.80
CA TYR A 241 -14.32 15.69 -2.04
C TYR A 241 -15.21 16.78 -1.43
N LEU A 242 -14.60 17.75 -0.73
CA LEU A 242 -15.28 18.87 -0.08
C LEU A 242 -16.02 19.77 -1.08
N ALA A 243 -15.40 20.10 -2.22
CA ALA A 243 -16.02 20.89 -3.27
C ALA A 243 -17.29 20.20 -3.80
N GLY A 244 -17.25 18.89 -4.02
CA GLY A 244 -18.44 18.13 -4.40
C GLY A 244 -19.52 18.11 -3.31
N ALA A 245 -19.13 18.01 -2.04
CA ALA A 245 -20.07 18.08 -0.92
C ALA A 245 -20.77 19.45 -0.84
N CYS A 246 -20.07 20.55 -1.11
CA CYS A 246 -20.63 21.90 -1.15
C CYS A 246 -21.63 22.12 -2.29
N LEU A 247 -21.57 21.32 -3.38
CA LEU A 247 -22.52 21.37 -4.50
C LEU A 247 -23.79 20.53 -4.22
N CYS A 248 -24.40 20.76 -3.06
CA CYS A 248 -25.67 20.16 -2.61
C CYS A 248 -25.70 18.61 -2.63
N GLY A 249 -24.58 17.94 -2.37
CA GLY A 249 -24.49 16.49 -2.26
C GLY A 249 -24.50 15.73 -3.60
N VAL A 250 -25.03 16.30 -4.69
CA VAL A 250 -24.93 15.72 -6.04
C VAL A 250 -23.47 15.73 -6.50
N GLY A 251 -22.72 16.80 -6.21
CA GLY A 251 -21.29 16.85 -6.47
C GLY A 251 -20.50 15.78 -5.70
N ALA A 252 -20.97 15.35 -4.53
CA ALA A 252 -20.33 14.30 -3.74
C ALA A 252 -20.41 12.92 -4.41
N LEU A 253 -21.44 12.67 -5.22
CA LEU A 253 -21.57 11.42 -5.99
C LEU A 253 -20.45 11.24 -7.01
N VAL A 254 -19.84 12.34 -7.45
CA VAL A 254 -18.73 12.35 -8.40
C VAL A 254 -17.40 12.54 -7.67
N SER A 255 -17.32 13.49 -6.74
CA SER A 255 -16.06 13.79 -6.07
C SER A 255 -15.60 12.66 -5.13
N ALA A 256 -16.52 11.93 -4.48
CA ALA A 256 -16.16 10.82 -3.61
C ALA A 256 -15.44 9.68 -4.35
N PRO A 257 -15.96 9.11 -5.46
CA PRO A 257 -15.24 8.07 -6.19
C PRO A 257 -13.95 8.59 -6.84
N VAL A 258 -13.92 9.84 -7.31
CA VAL A 258 -12.71 10.43 -7.88
C VAL A 258 -11.60 10.54 -6.83
N SER A 259 -11.90 11.09 -5.65
CA SER A 259 -10.94 11.20 -4.55
C SER A 259 -10.53 9.83 -4.00
N LEU A 260 -11.46 8.88 -3.90
CA LEU A 260 -11.17 7.50 -3.50
C LEU A 260 -10.14 6.87 -4.44
N VAL A 261 -10.40 6.90 -5.75
CA VAL A 261 -9.51 6.29 -6.74
C VAL A 261 -8.17 7.03 -6.81
N ALA A 262 -8.13 8.35 -6.63
CA ALA A 262 -6.89 9.10 -6.56
C ALA A 262 -5.98 8.65 -5.38
N VAL A 263 -6.56 8.42 -4.20
CA VAL A 263 -5.81 7.91 -3.04
C VAL A 263 -5.38 6.45 -3.25
N VAL A 264 -6.17 5.63 -3.94
CA VAL A 264 -5.77 4.27 -4.28
C VAL A 264 -4.68 4.25 -5.36
N TYR A 265 -4.73 5.17 -6.33
CA TYR A 265 -3.69 5.33 -7.34
C TYR A 265 -2.35 5.70 -6.69
N SER A 266 -2.33 6.64 -5.74
CA SER A 266 -1.11 6.96 -4.99
C SER A 266 -0.63 5.82 -4.11
N TYR A 267 -1.54 5.02 -3.53
CA TYR A 267 -1.19 3.77 -2.84
C TYR A 267 -0.46 2.79 -3.77
N ARG A 268 -0.96 2.58 -4.99
CA ARG A 268 -0.29 1.73 -6.00
C ARG A 268 1.06 2.29 -6.41
N ALA A 269 1.17 3.62 -6.58
CA ALA A 269 2.42 4.31 -6.87
C ALA A 269 3.49 4.07 -5.79
N LEU A 270 3.15 4.30 -4.52
CA LEU A 270 4.04 4.11 -3.37
C LEU A 270 4.49 2.66 -3.22
N ASN A 271 3.69 1.73 -3.74
CA ASN A 271 3.96 0.31 -3.68
C ASN A 271 4.59 -0.26 -4.96
N ASN A 272 4.87 0.58 -5.96
CA ASN A 272 5.33 0.18 -7.29
C ASN A 272 4.45 -0.90 -7.96
N GLU A 273 3.14 -0.83 -7.72
CA GLU A 273 2.16 -1.72 -8.33
C GLU A 273 1.56 -1.08 -9.57
N THR A 274 1.34 -1.88 -10.60
CA THR A 274 0.75 -1.39 -11.85
C THR A 274 -0.74 -1.08 -11.69
N VAL A 275 -1.22 -0.15 -12.50
CA VAL A 275 -2.65 0.15 -12.64
C VAL A 275 -3.08 -0.03 -14.08
N VAL A 276 -4.31 -0.50 -14.29
CA VAL A 276 -4.88 -0.55 -15.64
C VAL A 276 -5.06 0.85 -16.19
N ALA A 277 -4.71 1.04 -17.47
CA ALA A 277 -4.78 2.33 -18.15
C ALA A 277 -6.18 2.93 -18.10
#